data_AF-A0AA50CRP5-F1
#
_entry.id   AF-A0AA50CRP5-F1
#
_cell.length_a   1.000
_cell.length_b   1.000
_cell.length_c   1.000
_cell.angle_alpha   90.00
_cell.angle_beta   90.00
_cell.angle_gamma   90.00
#
_symmetry.space_group_name_H-M   'P 1'
#
loop_
_entity.id
_entity.type
_entity.pdbx_description
1 polymer ?
#
loop_
_entity_poly.entity_id
_entity_poly.type
_entity_poly.pdbx_seq_one_letter_code
_entity_poly.pdbx_strand_id
1 'polypeptide(L)'
;MPQIIDENSRFDAPDSSAPPHGTAVSAGVSAAGPSGDLPSPLAESNVGLPAHLRDLTERARGYVAAASSANTRRAYAADWTHFTAWCRRQNLSPLPPNPQVVGLYITACASGTASGSAAHTTKRGGKPDSVSTIERRLAALGWNYAQRGEQKLDRKDRAIATVMAGIRNRHAAPPRQKEAILPEDLIAMLETLDRGSLRGLRDRSMLLIGFAGGLRRSEITGLDLGRDQTEDGRGWIEIFDKGALLTLRGKTGWREVEIGRGSSDATCPVAALEAWIKFARLAKGPLFRRVTGRGKDVGPDRLNDQEVARLVKKTALAAGIRGDLPEIERGLKFAGHSLRAGLASSAEVDERYVQKQLGHASAEMTRRYQRRRDRFRVNLTKAAGL
;
A
#
# COMPACT_ATOMS: atom_id res chain seq x y z
N MET A 1 -3.59 49.04 -54.91
CA MET A 1 -3.87 49.61 -56.25
C MET A 1 -2.93 50.79 -56.42
N PRO A 2 -1.97 50.76 -57.37
CA PRO A 2 -1.49 49.58 -58.15
C PRO A 2 -0.63 48.66 -57.23
N GLN A 3 0.20 47.67 -57.62
CA GLN A 3 0.39 46.90 -58.87
C GLN A 3 1.52 47.35 -59.85
N ILE A 4 1.96 46.40 -60.72
CA ILE A 4 2.85 46.53 -61.91
C ILE A 4 4.33 46.91 -61.59
N ILE A 5 5.38 46.07 -61.73
CA ILE A 5 5.92 45.16 -62.80
C ILE A 5 6.89 45.89 -63.77
N ASP A 6 8.00 45.31 -64.27
CA ASP A 6 8.61 43.95 -64.05
C ASP A 6 9.87 44.03 -63.13
N GLU A 7 11.16 43.86 -63.48
CA GLU A 7 11.87 43.46 -64.72
C GLU A 7 13.15 42.65 -64.39
N ASN A 8 13.65 41.84 -65.35
CA ASN A 8 14.79 40.91 -65.19
C ASN A 8 16.07 41.37 -65.92
N SER A 9 17.24 41.07 -65.36
CA SER A 9 18.48 40.92 -66.14
C SER A 9 19.44 39.90 -65.50
N ARG A 10 19.87 38.90 -66.29
CA ARG A 10 20.83 37.86 -65.87
C ARG A 10 22.27 38.28 -66.21
N PHE A 11 23.25 37.69 -65.53
CA PHE A 11 24.62 37.51 -66.07
C PHE A 11 25.20 36.17 -65.58
N ASP A 12 26.15 35.63 -66.36
CA ASP A 12 26.51 34.21 -66.37
C ASP A 12 27.63 33.79 -65.39
N ALA A 13 27.79 32.48 -65.25
CA ALA A 13 28.89 31.82 -64.52
C ALA A 13 30.19 31.75 -65.34
N PRO A 14 31.30 31.27 -64.74
CA PRO A 14 31.70 29.89 -65.09
C PRO A 14 32.04 28.99 -63.89
N ASP A 15 32.24 27.70 -64.17
CA ASP A 15 32.36 26.58 -63.22
C ASP A 15 33.83 26.15 -62.98
N SER A 16 34.14 25.55 -61.81
CA SER A 16 35.46 25.00 -61.45
C SER A 16 35.46 24.00 -60.26
N SER A 17 34.60 22.98 -60.31
CA SER A 17 34.82 21.60 -59.79
C SER A 17 35.77 21.33 -58.58
N ALA A 18 35.21 20.86 -57.44
CA ALA A 18 35.86 19.99 -56.43
C ALA A 18 34.79 19.16 -55.66
N PRO A 19 35.12 18.01 -55.01
CA PRO A 19 34.17 16.89 -54.85
C PRO A 19 33.36 16.84 -53.52
N PRO A 20 32.25 16.05 -53.47
CA PRO A 20 31.29 16.07 -52.35
C PRO A 20 31.37 14.90 -51.35
N HIS A 21 31.46 15.21 -50.05
CA HIS A 21 31.06 14.36 -48.92
C HIS A 21 30.46 15.24 -47.81
N GLY A 22 29.39 14.87 -47.10
CA GLY A 22 28.54 13.67 -47.18
C GLY A 22 27.18 13.89 -46.49
N THR A 23 26.31 12.88 -46.49
CA THR A 23 24.91 12.98 -46.05
C THR A 23 24.74 13.29 -44.56
N ALA A 24 24.12 14.43 -44.23
CA ALA A 24 23.60 14.71 -42.89
C ALA A 24 22.32 13.90 -42.63
N VAL A 25 22.44 12.76 -41.94
CA VAL A 25 21.29 11.90 -41.60
C VAL A 25 20.47 12.54 -40.48
N SER A 26 19.18 12.75 -40.72
CA SER A 26 18.24 13.29 -39.74
C SER A 26 17.94 12.28 -38.62
N ALA A 27 18.69 12.37 -37.51
CA ALA A 27 18.46 11.58 -36.32
C ALA A 27 17.17 12.03 -35.59
N GLY A 28 16.03 11.47 -36.00
CA GLY A 28 14.74 11.70 -35.34
C GLY A 28 14.73 11.17 -33.92
N VAL A 29 14.89 12.05 -32.93
CA VAL A 29 14.82 11.69 -31.50
C VAL A 29 13.37 11.38 -31.11
N SER A 30 12.98 10.12 -31.30
CA SER A 30 11.69 9.60 -30.83
C SER A 30 11.58 9.73 -29.32
N ALA A 31 10.83 10.75 -28.87
CA ALA A 31 10.58 11.01 -27.45
C ALA A 31 9.74 9.88 -26.84
N ALA A 32 10.41 8.86 -26.30
CA ALA A 32 9.78 7.76 -25.58
C ALA A 32 8.97 8.31 -24.39
N GLY A 33 7.65 8.28 -24.50
CA GLY A 33 6.76 8.69 -23.41
C GLY A 33 7.04 7.85 -22.16
N PRO A 34 7.18 8.46 -20.96
CA PRO A 34 7.61 7.73 -19.78
C PRO A 34 6.62 6.60 -19.45
N SER A 35 7.15 5.38 -19.44
CA SER A 35 6.47 4.16 -19.05
C SER A 35 5.95 4.23 -17.61
N GLY A 36 4.87 3.50 -17.34
CA GLY A 36 4.22 3.47 -16.02
C GLY A 36 4.98 2.66 -14.96
N ASP A 37 5.96 1.87 -15.38
CA ASP A 37 6.79 1.05 -14.51
C ASP A 37 7.84 1.86 -13.75
N LEU A 38 8.39 1.25 -12.70
CA LEU A 38 9.39 1.91 -11.88
C LEU A 38 10.75 1.95 -12.58
N PRO A 39 11.44 3.10 -12.61
CA PRO A 39 12.83 3.17 -13.03
C PRO A 39 13.72 2.27 -12.15
N SER A 40 14.58 1.49 -12.78
CA SER A 40 15.60 0.68 -12.11
C SER A 40 16.84 1.54 -11.78
N PRO A 41 17.38 1.49 -10.54
CA PRO A 41 18.65 2.13 -10.19
C PRO A 41 19.87 1.42 -10.82
N LEU A 42 19.72 0.15 -11.22
CA LEU A 42 20.62 -0.47 -12.19
C LEU A 42 20.15 -0.03 -13.57
N ALA A 43 20.84 0.93 -14.16
CA ALA A 43 20.53 1.42 -15.50
C ALA A 43 20.58 0.29 -16.54
N GLU A 44 19.95 0.52 -17.69
CA GLU A 44 20.09 -0.33 -18.89
C GLU A 44 21.50 -0.22 -19.54
N SER A 45 22.45 0.37 -18.82
CA SER A 45 23.83 0.58 -19.23
C SER A 45 24.53 -0.76 -19.41
N ASN A 46 24.55 -1.21 -20.67
CA ASN A 46 25.27 -2.37 -21.18
C ASN A 46 26.80 -2.10 -21.23
N VAL A 47 27.33 -1.50 -20.16
CA VAL A 47 28.78 -1.35 -19.91
C VAL A 47 29.40 -2.74 -19.95
N GLY A 48 30.62 -2.86 -20.48
CA GLY A 48 31.30 -4.12 -20.77
C GLY A 48 31.69 -4.98 -19.56
N LEU A 49 30.72 -5.36 -18.73
CA LEU A 49 30.86 -6.35 -17.68
C LEU A 49 31.17 -7.72 -18.30
N PRO A 50 32.25 -8.40 -17.86
CA PRO A 50 32.55 -9.78 -18.26
C PRO A 50 31.32 -10.69 -18.14
N ALA A 51 31.15 -11.61 -19.09
CA ALA A 51 29.94 -12.43 -19.18
C ALA A 51 29.61 -13.23 -17.90
N HIS A 52 30.63 -13.60 -17.11
CA HIS A 52 30.47 -14.28 -15.83
C HIS A 52 29.79 -13.44 -14.73
N LEU A 53 29.72 -12.10 -14.88
CA LEU A 53 29.03 -11.20 -13.94
C LEU A 53 27.56 -10.95 -14.29
N ARG A 54 27.04 -11.52 -15.39
CA ARG A 54 25.64 -11.34 -15.81
C ARG A 54 24.64 -11.94 -14.80
N ASP A 55 24.96 -13.10 -14.23
CA ASP A 55 24.17 -13.72 -13.15
C ASP A 55 24.13 -12.82 -11.89
N LEU A 56 25.28 -12.26 -11.48
CA LEU A 56 25.33 -11.28 -10.39
C LEU A 56 24.53 -10.01 -10.69
N THR A 57 24.44 -9.60 -11.96
CA THR A 57 23.61 -8.46 -12.39
C THR A 57 22.13 -8.75 -12.19
N GLU A 58 21.65 -9.95 -12.52
CA GLU A 58 20.25 -10.33 -12.32
C GLU A 58 19.92 -10.54 -10.83
N ARG A 59 20.83 -11.15 -10.06
CA ARG A 59 20.71 -11.22 -8.59
C ARG A 59 20.66 -9.82 -7.96
N ALA A 60 21.44 -8.87 -8.47
CA ALA A 60 21.41 -7.48 -8.02
C ALA A 60 20.07 -6.78 -8.34
N ARG A 61 19.48 -7.03 -9.52
CA ARG A 61 18.10 -6.59 -9.85
C ARG A 61 17.09 -7.18 -8.86
N GLY A 62 17.24 -8.46 -8.50
CA GLY A 62 16.44 -9.12 -7.47
C GLY A 62 16.53 -8.43 -6.11
N TYR A 63 17.74 -8.13 -5.61
CA TYR A 63 17.92 -7.41 -4.35
C TYR A 63 17.38 -5.97 -4.39
N VAL A 64 17.58 -5.26 -5.50
CA VAL A 64 17.00 -3.93 -5.77
C VAL A 64 15.48 -3.96 -5.70
N ALA A 65 14.84 -4.95 -6.33
CA ALA A 65 13.40 -5.14 -6.27
C ALA A 65 12.93 -5.48 -4.84
N ALA A 66 13.68 -6.30 -4.11
CA ALA A 66 13.38 -6.69 -2.73
C ALA A 66 13.52 -5.53 -1.71
N ALA A 67 14.39 -4.54 -1.97
CA ALA A 67 14.63 -3.40 -1.09
C ALA A 67 13.40 -2.49 -0.85
N SER A 68 12.34 -2.63 -1.64
CA SER A 68 11.06 -1.98 -1.41
C SER A 68 9.89 -2.93 -1.61
N SER A 69 8.97 -2.97 -0.63
CA SER A 69 7.81 -3.88 -0.67
C SER A 69 6.97 -3.68 -1.93
N ALA A 70 6.38 -4.75 -2.47
CA ALA A 70 5.56 -4.67 -3.70
C ALA A 70 4.37 -3.69 -3.57
N ASN A 71 3.87 -3.45 -2.36
CA ASN A 71 2.87 -2.41 -2.08
C ASN A 71 3.46 -1.00 -2.15
N THR A 72 4.68 -0.78 -1.65
CA THR A 72 5.43 0.49 -1.84
C THR A 72 5.67 0.74 -3.32
N ARG A 73 6.15 -0.28 -4.05
CA ARG A 73 6.46 -0.21 -5.48
C ARG A 73 5.23 0.22 -6.30
N ARG A 74 4.11 -0.50 -6.17
CA ARG A 74 2.83 -0.14 -6.84
C ARG A 74 2.31 1.24 -6.45
N ALA A 75 2.45 1.63 -5.18
CA ALA A 75 2.03 2.96 -4.71
C ALA A 75 2.88 4.10 -5.32
N TYR A 76 4.19 3.91 -5.46
CA TYR A 76 5.10 4.90 -6.03
C TYR A 76 4.95 5.03 -7.54
N ALA A 77 4.69 3.93 -8.26
CA ALA A 77 4.38 3.95 -9.70
C ALA A 77 3.08 4.74 -9.97
N ALA A 78 2.02 4.47 -9.19
CA ALA A 78 0.75 5.19 -9.30
C ALA A 78 0.89 6.68 -8.95
N ASP A 79 1.69 7.05 -7.94
CA ASP A 79 1.95 8.45 -7.60
C ASP A 79 2.75 9.19 -8.68
N TRP A 80 3.71 8.53 -9.33
CA TRP A 80 4.48 9.07 -10.46
C TRP A 80 3.61 9.25 -11.71
N THR A 81 2.78 8.26 -12.02
CA THR A 81 1.78 8.34 -13.11
C THR A 81 0.81 9.50 -12.87
N HIS A 82 0.35 9.69 -11.63
CA HIS A 82 -0.55 10.78 -11.25
C HIS A 82 0.11 12.17 -11.41
N PHE A 83 1.38 12.31 -10.98
CA PHE A 83 2.15 13.55 -11.14
C PHE A 83 2.43 13.88 -12.62
N THR A 84 2.99 12.93 -13.37
CA THR A 84 3.29 13.13 -14.79
C THR A 84 2.04 13.43 -15.61
N ALA A 85 0.90 12.80 -15.31
CA ALA A 85 -0.39 13.13 -15.92
C ALA A 85 -0.90 14.53 -15.55
N TRP A 86 -0.67 14.99 -14.31
CA TRP A 86 -0.99 16.38 -13.93
C TRP A 86 -0.10 17.39 -14.65
N CYS A 87 1.23 17.19 -14.70
CA CYS A 87 2.16 18.06 -15.42
C CYS A 87 1.74 18.22 -16.90
N ARG A 88 1.42 17.10 -17.58
CA ARG A 88 0.88 17.11 -18.96
C ARG A 88 -0.39 17.96 -19.09
N ARG A 89 -1.33 17.90 -18.13
CA ARG A 89 -2.55 18.73 -18.13
C ARG A 89 -2.29 20.21 -17.89
N GLN A 90 -1.12 20.60 -17.39
CA GLN A 90 -0.73 22.00 -17.15
C GLN A 90 0.29 22.51 -18.19
N ASN A 91 0.59 21.73 -19.24
CA ASN A 91 1.68 21.98 -20.19
C ASN A 91 3.07 22.15 -19.53
N LEU A 92 3.29 21.47 -18.39
CA LEU A 92 4.56 21.47 -17.66
C LEU A 92 5.35 20.18 -17.94
N SER A 93 6.67 20.29 -18.04
CA SER A 93 7.53 19.10 -18.07
C SER A 93 7.66 18.49 -16.65
N PRO A 94 7.59 17.14 -16.50
CA PRO A 94 7.89 16.47 -15.24
C PRO A 94 9.40 16.22 -15.01
N LEU A 95 10.27 16.54 -15.97
CA LEU A 95 11.73 16.42 -15.89
C LEU A 95 12.40 17.66 -16.54
N PRO A 96 13.51 18.20 -16.02
CA PRO A 96 14.18 17.83 -14.75
C PRO A 96 13.33 18.17 -13.50
N PRO A 97 13.69 17.67 -12.30
CA PRO A 97 12.99 17.97 -11.05
C PRO A 97 12.98 19.48 -10.73
N ASN A 98 11.82 20.12 -10.86
CA ASN A 98 11.61 21.52 -10.52
C ASN A 98 10.80 21.64 -9.19
N PRO A 99 11.37 22.19 -8.10
CA PRO A 99 10.67 22.35 -6.82
C PRO A 99 9.39 23.21 -6.88
N GLN A 100 9.34 24.22 -7.75
CA GLN A 100 8.14 25.06 -7.94
C GLN A 100 6.99 24.25 -8.53
N VAL A 101 7.28 23.41 -9.55
CA VAL A 101 6.28 22.51 -10.16
C VAL A 101 5.77 21.48 -9.15
N VAL A 102 6.64 20.97 -8.27
CA VAL A 102 6.23 20.08 -7.18
C VAL A 102 5.42 20.81 -6.11
N GLY A 103 5.77 22.06 -5.77
CA GLY A 103 5.00 22.92 -4.85
C GLY A 103 3.58 23.22 -5.36
N LEU A 104 3.45 23.52 -6.66
CA LEU A 104 2.15 23.66 -7.33
C LEU A 104 1.37 22.35 -7.33
N TYR A 105 2.02 21.21 -7.61
CA TYR A 105 1.37 19.88 -7.59
C TYR A 105 0.81 19.50 -6.22
N ILE A 106 1.56 19.69 -5.13
CA ILE A 106 1.06 19.39 -3.78
C ILE A 106 -0.07 20.34 -3.36
N THR A 107 -0.05 21.59 -3.83
CA THR A 107 -1.15 22.55 -3.68
C THR A 107 -2.40 22.11 -4.46
N ALA A 108 -2.21 21.60 -5.67
CA ALA A 108 -3.29 21.03 -6.48
C ALA A 108 -3.90 19.77 -5.82
N CYS A 109 -3.07 18.95 -5.16
CA CYS A 109 -3.57 17.79 -4.40
C CYS A 109 -4.36 18.22 -3.15
N ALA A 110 -3.86 19.21 -2.39
CA ALA A 110 -4.54 19.74 -1.20
C ALA A 110 -5.85 20.48 -1.51
N SER A 111 -5.98 21.06 -2.72
CA SER A 111 -7.21 21.72 -3.20
C SER A 111 -8.17 20.78 -3.95
N GLY A 112 -7.78 19.52 -4.20
CA GLY A 112 -8.56 18.57 -5.01
C GLY A 112 -8.54 18.84 -6.52
N THR A 113 -7.81 19.86 -6.98
CA THR A 113 -7.71 20.24 -8.40
C THR A 113 -6.77 19.35 -9.20
N ALA A 114 -5.85 18.62 -8.56
CA ALA A 114 -4.84 17.79 -9.24
C ALA A 114 -5.43 16.74 -10.21
N SER A 115 -6.64 16.24 -9.95
CA SER A 115 -7.32 15.24 -10.79
C SER A 115 -8.34 15.82 -11.77
N GLY A 116 -8.55 17.14 -11.77
CA GLY A 116 -9.46 17.81 -12.69
C GLY A 116 -8.88 17.97 -14.11
N SER A 117 -9.75 18.24 -15.08
CA SER A 117 -9.34 18.84 -16.35
C SER A 117 -9.09 20.33 -16.16
N ALA A 118 -8.31 20.94 -17.06
CA ALA A 118 -8.40 22.36 -17.29
C ALA A 118 -9.76 22.72 -17.95
N ALA A 119 -10.02 24.02 -18.11
CA ALA A 119 -11.21 24.62 -18.71
C ALA A 119 -12.55 24.43 -17.94
N HIS A 120 -12.98 25.53 -17.32
CA HIS A 120 -14.37 26.01 -17.38
C HIS A 120 -15.50 25.09 -16.87
N THR A 121 -15.48 24.70 -15.59
CA THR A 121 -16.74 24.47 -14.83
C THR A 121 -16.55 24.63 -13.32
N THR A 122 -17.33 25.53 -12.70
CA THR A 122 -17.18 25.99 -11.31
C THR A 122 -17.53 24.97 -10.20
N LYS A 123 -17.72 23.69 -10.54
CA LYS A 123 -18.18 22.64 -9.60
C LYS A 123 -17.61 21.23 -9.82
N ARG A 124 -16.53 21.06 -10.59
CA ARG A 124 -15.88 19.74 -10.87
C ARG A 124 -14.45 19.61 -10.32
N GLY A 125 -14.22 20.13 -9.11
CA GLY A 125 -13.04 19.76 -8.33
C GLY A 125 -13.09 18.29 -7.89
N GLY A 126 -11.94 17.60 -7.89
CA GLY A 126 -11.82 16.29 -7.27
C GLY A 126 -11.84 16.39 -5.75
N LYS A 127 -11.90 15.24 -5.06
CA LYS A 127 -11.77 15.22 -3.59
C LYS A 127 -10.33 15.59 -3.19
N PRO A 128 -10.12 16.54 -2.26
CA PRO A 128 -8.81 16.82 -1.69
C PRO A 128 -8.10 15.59 -1.13
N ASP A 129 -6.80 15.47 -1.41
CA ASP A 129 -5.95 14.43 -0.83
C ASP A 129 -5.65 14.73 0.65
N SER A 130 -5.53 13.69 1.47
CA SER A 130 -5.08 13.86 2.86
C SER A 130 -3.60 14.25 2.90
N VAL A 131 -3.18 14.99 3.95
CA VAL A 131 -1.77 15.34 4.19
C VAL A 131 -0.84 14.12 4.07
N SER A 132 -1.23 12.99 4.67
CA SER A 132 -0.50 11.71 4.58
C SER A 132 -0.41 11.12 3.17
N THR A 133 -1.36 11.43 2.29
CA THR A 133 -1.35 11.04 0.87
C THR A 133 -0.40 11.95 0.08
N ILE A 134 -0.42 13.25 0.35
CA ILE A 134 0.48 14.24 -0.26
C ILE A 134 1.94 13.96 0.15
N GLU A 135 2.20 13.66 1.43
CA GLU A 135 3.53 13.27 1.93
C GLU A 135 4.04 11.97 1.30
N ARG A 136 3.15 10.98 1.09
CA ARG A 136 3.47 9.74 0.36
C ARG A 136 3.81 10.03 -1.11
N ARG A 137 3.02 10.85 -1.80
CA ARG A 137 3.30 11.28 -3.18
C ARG A 137 4.66 11.99 -3.27
N LEU A 138 4.95 12.93 -2.37
CA LEU A 138 6.23 13.64 -2.34
C LEU A 138 7.43 12.69 -2.07
N ALA A 139 7.24 11.64 -1.27
CA ALA A 139 8.25 10.59 -1.10
C ALA A 139 8.41 9.73 -2.37
N ALA A 140 7.32 9.41 -3.06
CA ALA A 140 7.34 8.70 -4.34
C ALA A 140 8.04 9.51 -5.45
N LEU A 141 7.82 10.83 -5.51
CA LEU A 141 8.52 11.71 -6.45
C LEU A 141 10.02 11.74 -6.16
N GLY A 142 10.41 12.01 -4.90
CA GLY A 142 11.82 12.02 -4.50
C GLY A 142 12.53 10.69 -4.80
N TRP A 143 11.84 9.56 -4.62
CA TRP A 143 12.35 8.25 -5.03
C TRP A 143 12.50 8.11 -6.55
N ASN A 144 11.46 8.43 -7.33
CA ASN A 144 11.50 8.31 -8.80
C ASN A 144 12.60 9.18 -9.44
N TYR A 145 12.76 10.43 -9.02
CA TYR A 145 13.85 11.28 -9.48
C TYR A 145 15.22 10.67 -9.11
N ALA A 146 15.38 10.18 -7.88
CA ALA A 146 16.63 9.56 -7.43
C ALA A 146 16.98 8.24 -8.12
N GLN A 147 16.02 7.51 -8.70
CA GLN A 147 16.31 6.33 -9.56
C GLN A 147 16.59 6.70 -11.02
N ARG A 148 16.10 7.85 -11.51
CA ARG A 148 16.29 8.28 -12.91
C ARG A 148 17.65 8.96 -13.16
N GLY A 149 18.48 9.16 -12.12
CA GLY A 149 19.88 9.58 -12.24
C GLY A 149 20.13 11.05 -12.58
N GLU A 150 19.29 11.67 -13.41
CA GLU A 150 19.47 13.02 -13.97
C GLU A 150 19.69 14.13 -12.91
N GLN A 151 18.87 14.15 -11.86
CA GLN A 151 18.97 15.07 -10.71
C GLN A 151 18.14 14.54 -9.53
N LYS A 152 18.48 14.96 -8.31
CA LYS A 152 17.70 14.68 -7.09
C LYS A 152 16.79 15.86 -6.76
N LEU A 153 15.52 15.58 -6.49
CA LEU A 153 14.58 16.57 -5.95
C LEU A 153 14.94 16.88 -4.49
N ASP A 154 15.42 18.08 -4.18
CA ASP A 154 15.47 18.53 -2.80
C ASP A 154 14.04 18.80 -2.28
N ARG A 155 13.70 18.15 -1.17
CA ARG A 155 12.40 18.28 -0.48
C ARG A 155 12.43 19.34 0.62
N LYS A 156 13.61 19.93 0.91
CA LYS A 156 13.79 21.06 1.84
C LYS A 156 13.65 22.42 1.16
N ASP A 157 13.72 22.47 -0.17
CA ASP A 157 13.46 23.68 -0.95
C ASP A 157 12.16 24.39 -0.50
N ARG A 158 12.21 25.72 -0.43
CA ARG A 158 11.14 26.57 0.12
C ARG A 158 9.79 26.35 -0.58
N ALA A 159 9.77 26.12 -1.90
CA ALA A 159 8.54 25.90 -2.66
C ALA A 159 7.83 24.59 -2.27
N ILE A 160 8.55 23.62 -1.73
CA ILE A 160 7.99 22.37 -1.21
C ILE A 160 7.78 22.46 0.30
N ALA A 161 8.80 22.89 1.06
CA ALA A 161 8.80 22.87 2.51
C ALA A 161 7.76 23.82 3.13
N THR A 162 7.69 25.08 2.66
CA THR A 162 6.73 26.07 3.16
C THR A 162 5.30 25.70 2.77
N VAL A 163 5.09 25.20 1.55
CA VAL A 163 3.77 24.74 1.08
C VAL A 163 3.31 23.51 1.87
N MET A 164 4.18 22.52 2.11
CA MET A 164 3.87 21.38 2.98
C MET A 164 3.57 21.79 4.43
N ALA A 165 4.24 22.82 4.96
CA ALA A 165 3.95 23.37 6.29
C ALA A 165 2.54 24.01 6.33
N GLY A 166 2.19 24.83 5.32
CA GLY A 166 0.85 25.41 5.18
C GLY A 166 -0.25 24.33 5.05
N ILE A 167 -0.01 23.30 4.23
CA ILE A 167 -0.90 22.14 4.06
C ILE A 167 -1.11 21.40 5.39
N ARG A 168 -0.04 21.19 6.19
CA ARG A 168 -0.16 20.60 7.54
C ARG A 168 -0.99 21.50 8.45
N ASN A 169 -0.63 22.78 8.58
CA ASN A 169 -1.28 23.69 9.52
C ASN A 169 -2.78 23.89 9.22
N ARG A 170 -3.20 23.81 7.94
CA ARG A 170 -4.60 24.00 7.52
C ARG A 170 -5.41 22.70 7.38
N HIS A 171 -4.77 21.55 7.13
CA HIS A 171 -5.47 20.31 6.75
C HIS A 171 -5.00 19.05 7.50
N ALA A 172 -4.06 19.14 8.43
CA ALA A 172 -3.73 18.01 9.30
C ALA A 172 -4.89 17.70 10.23
N ALA A 173 -5.37 16.46 10.18
CA ALA A 173 -6.37 15.93 11.09
C ALA A 173 -5.85 14.60 11.68
N PRO A 174 -6.26 14.23 12.90
CA PRO A 174 -5.95 12.92 13.47
C PRO A 174 -6.30 11.78 12.49
N PRO A 175 -5.42 10.79 12.29
CA PRO A 175 -5.71 9.69 11.37
C PRO A 175 -7.02 8.99 11.72
N ARG A 176 -7.91 8.83 10.72
CA ARG A 176 -9.17 8.07 10.88
C ARG A 176 -8.84 6.60 11.16
N GLN A 177 -8.79 6.25 12.44
CA GLN A 177 -8.67 4.88 12.91
C GLN A 177 -9.95 4.10 12.56
N LYS A 178 -9.80 2.78 12.39
CA LYS A 178 -10.93 1.86 12.25
C LYS A 178 -11.50 1.56 13.64
N GLU A 179 -12.81 1.36 13.71
CA GLU A 179 -13.47 0.88 14.93
C GLU A 179 -12.88 -0.49 15.28
N ALA A 180 -12.65 -0.77 16.56
CA ALA A 180 -12.28 -2.11 17.02
C ALA A 180 -13.47 -3.07 16.82
N ILE A 181 -13.16 -4.35 16.57
CA ILE A 181 -14.09 -5.46 16.81
C ILE A 181 -13.74 -5.99 18.20
N LEU A 182 -14.67 -6.00 19.13
CA LEU A 182 -14.48 -6.56 20.47
C LEU A 182 -14.73 -8.10 20.48
N PRO A 183 -14.45 -8.84 21.55
CA PRO A 183 -14.70 -10.28 21.61
C PRO A 183 -16.17 -10.67 21.32
N GLU A 184 -17.12 -9.89 21.83
CA GLU A 184 -18.56 -10.04 21.63
C GLU A 184 -18.98 -9.75 20.17
N ASP A 185 -18.42 -8.69 19.56
CA ASP A 185 -18.56 -8.41 18.13
C ASP A 185 -18.05 -9.59 17.28
N LEU A 186 -16.89 -10.15 17.66
CA LEU A 186 -16.28 -11.28 16.94
C LEU A 186 -17.15 -12.53 17.01
N ILE A 187 -17.73 -12.84 18.17
CA ILE A 187 -18.69 -13.95 18.32
C ILE A 187 -19.90 -13.72 17.41
N ALA A 188 -20.51 -12.53 17.44
CA ALA A 188 -21.63 -12.20 16.55
C ALA A 188 -21.26 -12.31 15.07
N MET A 189 -20.06 -11.86 14.66
CA MET A 189 -19.53 -12.02 13.30
C MET A 189 -19.36 -13.49 12.90
N LEU A 190 -18.97 -14.37 13.84
CA LEU A 190 -18.74 -15.79 13.57
C LEU A 190 -20.02 -16.58 13.33
N GLU A 191 -21.15 -16.20 13.94
CA GLU A 191 -22.44 -16.85 13.70
C GLU A 191 -23.08 -16.42 12.36
N THR A 192 -22.54 -15.41 11.68
CA THR A 192 -22.92 -15.08 10.28
C THR A 192 -22.26 -15.98 9.23
N LEU A 193 -21.45 -16.97 9.65
CA LEU A 193 -20.70 -17.86 8.77
C LEU A 193 -21.26 -19.29 8.78
N ASP A 194 -21.65 -19.77 7.61
CA ASP A 194 -22.06 -21.16 7.37
C ASP A 194 -20.93 -22.15 7.71
N ARG A 195 -21.06 -22.81 8.87
CA ARG A 195 -20.11 -23.80 9.37
C ARG A 195 -20.05 -25.08 8.51
N GLY A 196 -21.02 -25.30 7.60
CA GLY A 196 -21.10 -26.46 6.72
C GLY A 196 -20.30 -26.36 5.42
N SER A 197 -19.77 -25.17 5.06
CA SER A 197 -18.93 -25.00 3.86
C SER A 197 -17.46 -24.73 4.17
N LEU A 198 -16.58 -25.16 3.26
CA LEU A 198 -15.15 -24.86 3.35
C LEU A 198 -14.87 -23.35 3.38
N ARG A 199 -15.76 -22.54 2.76
CA ARG A 199 -15.68 -21.08 2.82
C ARG A 199 -15.92 -20.57 4.24
N GLY A 200 -16.96 -21.03 4.93
CA GLY A 200 -17.22 -20.60 6.31
C GLY A 200 -16.13 -21.06 7.27
N LEU A 201 -15.63 -22.30 7.13
CA LEU A 201 -14.48 -22.80 7.91
C LEU A 201 -13.23 -21.93 7.71
N ARG A 202 -12.88 -21.61 6.45
CA ARG A 202 -11.77 -20.71 6.12
C ARG A 202 -11.97 -19.34 6.75
N ASP A 203 -13.13 -18.73 6.53
CA ASP A 203 -13.41 -17.34 6.91
C ASP A 203 -13.46 -17.20 8.44
N ARG A 204 -13.96 -18.23 9.14
CA ARG A 204 -13.93 -18.38 10.61
C ARG A 204 -12.50 -18.46 11.14
N SER A 205 -11.65 -19.30 10.54
CA SER A 205 -10.23 -19.40 10.87
C SER A 205 -9.50 -18.06 10.64
N MET A 206 -9.74 -17.39 9.51
CA MET A 206 -9.16 -16.08 9.18
C MET A 206 -9.55 -14.98 10.18
N LEU A 207 -10.80 -14.95 10.65
CA LEU A 207 -11.26 -13.99 11.66
C LEU A 207 -10.62 -14.27 13.03
N LEU A 208 -10.63 -15.53 13.47
CA LEU A 208 -10.12 -15.94 14.78
C LEU A 208 -8.59 -15.80 14.90
N ILE A 209 -7.82 -16.33 13.94
CA ILE A 209 -6.36 -16.17 13.90
C ILE A 209 -5.98 -14.70 13.68
N GLY A 210 -6.75 -13.98 12.85
CA GLY A 210 -6.57 -12.54 12.62
C GLY A 210 -6.77 -11.68 13.88
N PHE A 211 -7.72 -12.05 14.74
CA PHE A 211 -7.93 -11.43 16.04
C PHE A 211 -6.86 -11.84 17.06
N ALA A 212 -6.70 -13.13 17.33
CA ALA A 212 -5.84 -13.64 18.41
C ALA A 212 -4.34 -13.32 18.22
N GLY A 213 -3.86 -13.31 16.98
CA GLY A 213 -2.49 -12.86 16.66
C GLY A 213 -2.36 -11.34 16.43
N GLY A 214 -3.47 -10.58 16.52
CA GLY A 214 -3.49 -9.14 16.25
C GLY A 214 -2.96 -8.78 14.86
N LEU A 215 -3.28 -9.61 13.86
CA LEU A 215 -2.58 -9.65 12.58
C LEU A 215 -3.06 -8.57 11.61
N ARG A 216 -2.17 -8.13 10.73
CA ARG A 216 -2.53 -7.35 9.53
C ARG A 216 -3.08 -8.31 8.48
N ARG A 217 -4.02 -7.84 7.64
CA ARG A 217 -4.56 -8.59 6.48
C ARG A 217 -3.51 -9.31 5.63
N SER A 218 -2.34 -8.69 5.46
CA SER A 218 -1.22 -9.20 4.67
C SER A 218 -0.35 -10.22 5.42
N GLU A 219 -0.35 -10.19 6.75
CA GLU A 219 0.24 -11.25 7.58
C GLU A 219 -0.67 -12.48 7.51
N ILE A 220 -2.00 -12.31 7.71
CA ILE A 220 -3.00 -13.39 7.64
C ILE A 220 -2.89 -14.20 6.35
N THR A 221 -3.07 -13.58 5.16
CA THR A 221 -3.00 -14.35 3.91
C THR A 221 -1.58 -14.74 3.50
N GLY A 222 -0.56 -14.12 4.11
CA GLY A 222 0.85 -14.43 3.88
C GLY A 222 1.37 -15.65 4.65
N LEU A 223 0.53 -16.30 5.46
CA LEU A 223 0.87 -17.56 6.15
C LEU A 223 0.87 -18.75 5.17
N ASP A 224 1.87 -19.61 5.34
CA ASP A 224 1.97 -20.94 4.73
C ASP A 224 1.86 -22.03 5.82
N LEU A 225 1.68 -23.29 5.39
CA LEU A 225 1.55 -24.47 6.26
C LEU A 225 2.89 -24.95 6.84
N GLY A 226 4.00 -24.35 6.41
CA GLY A 226 5.34 -24.61 6.90
C GLY A 226 6.33 -23.63 6.30
N ARG A 227 7.54 -23.61 6.88
CA ARG A 227 8.61 -22.68 6.51
C ARG A 227 9.03 -22.83 5.04
N ASP A 228 9.32 -21.68 4.41
CA ASP A 228 9.93 -21.53 3.08
C ASP A 228 9.23 -22.33 1.94
N GLN A 229 7.92 -22.57 2.07
CA GLN A 229 7.12 -23.35 1.11
C GLN A 229 6.68 -22.58 -0.16
N THR A 230 6.75 -21.25 -0.17
CA THR A 230 6.46 -20.39 -1.33
C THR A 230 7.31 -19.11 -1.34
N GLU A 231 7.54 -18.54 -2.52
CA GLU A 231 8.31 -17.31 -2.70
C GLU A 231 7.59 -16.05 -2.16
N ASP A 232 6.25 -15.97 -2.29
CA ASP A 232 5.46 -14.83 -1.84
C ASP A 232 5.03 -14.89 -0.37
N GLY A 233 5.42 -15.97 0.32
CA GLY A 233 5.20 -16.23 1.74
C GLY A 233 5.75 -15.11 2.63
N ARG A 234 5.00 -14.81 3.69
CA ARG A 234 5.38 -13.82 4.72
C ARG A 234 5.33 -14.42 6.13
N GLY A 235 5.24 -15.72 6.24
CA GLY A 235 5.26 -16.44 7.50
C GLY A 235 4.73 -17.86 7.36
N TRP A 236 4.82 -18.62 8.44
CA TRP A 236 4.26 -19.97 8.54
C TRP A 236 3.63 -20.21 9.91
N ILE A 237 2.89 -21.30 10.02
CA ILE A 237 2.31 -21.79 11.27
C ILE A 237 3.02 -23.04 11.76
N GLU A 238 3.05 -23.22 13.07
CA GLU A 238 3.39 -24.47 13.76
C GLU A 238 2.29 -24.72 14.82
N ILE A 239 1.69 -25.91 14.86
CA ILE A 239 0.56 -26.24 15.76
C ILE A 239 1.03 -27.22 16.82
N PHE A 240 0.61 -26.98 18.07
CA PHE A 240 0.98 -27.73 19.26
C PHE A 240 -0.28 -28.03 20.10
N ASP A 241 -0.15 -28.90 21.11
CA ASP A 241 -1.26 -29.26 21.99
C ASP A 241 -1.83 -28.05 22.75
N LYS A 242 -1.00 -27.09 23.12
CA LYS A 242 -1.39 -25.91 23.91
C LYS A 242 -1.76 -24.67 23.07
N GLY A 243 -1.45 -24.65 21.76
CA GLY A 243 -1.57 -23.45 20.95
C GLY A 243 -1.00 -23.59 19.53
N ALA A 244 -0.79 -22.47 18.86
CA ALA A 244 -0.04 -22.36 17.61
C ALA A 244 0.99 -21.23 17.70
N LEU A 245 2.14 -21.43 17.08
CA LEU A 245 3.17 -20.41 16.87
C LEU A 245 3.08 -19.89 15.43
N LEU A 246 3.08 -18.57 15.27
CA LEU A 246 3.07 -17.89 13.98
C LEU A 246 4.37 -17.11 13.81
N THR A 247 5.25 -17.56 12.91
CA THR A 247 6.49 -16.85 12.58
C THR A 247 6.26 -15.95 11.37
N LEU A 248 6.43 -14.64 11.54
CA LEU A 248 5.91 -13.60 10.62
C LEU A 248 6.97 -12.59 10.19
N ARG A 249 7.06 -12.31 8.90
CA ARG A 249 7.92 -11.28 8.32
C ARG A 249 7.22 -9.91 8.34
N GLY A 250 7.49 -9.16 9.42
CA GLY A 250 6.99 -7.80 9.62
C GLY A 250 7.72 -6.76 8.76
N LYS A 251 7.43 -5.47 9.04
CA LYS A 251 8.16 -4.34 8.43
C LYS A 251 9.58 -4.14 8.99
N THR A 252 9.85 -4.73 10.16
CA THR A 252 11.04 -4.48 10.99
C THR A 252 11.86 -5.77 11.20
N GLY A 253 11.72 -6.75 10.30
CA GLY A 253 12.28 -8.09 10.45
C GLY A 253 11.23 -9.15 10.81
N TRP A 254 11.71 -10.32 11.22
CA TRP A 254 10.87 -11.43 11.67
C TRP A 254 10.37 -11.21 13.10
N ARG A 255 9.22 -11.81 13.43
CA ARG A 255 8.63 -11.84 14.78
C ARG A 255 7.80 -13.10 14.96
N GLU A 256 7.80 -13.63 16.17
CA GLU A 256 6.90 -14.70 16.59
C GLU A 256 5.63 -14.13 17.23
N VAL A 257 4.53 -14.86 17.07
CA VAL A 257 3.21 -14.57 17.63
C VAL A 257 2.64 -15.87 18.18
N GLU A 258 2.41 -15.90 19.49
CA GLU A 258 1.90 -17.06 20.21
C GLU A 258 0.37 -16.98 20.27
N ILE A 259 -0.34 -18.06 19.92
CA ILE A 259 -1.81 -18.15 19.95
C ILE A 259 -2.21 -19.37 20.78
N GLY A 260 -2.70 -19.17 22.00
CA GLY A 260 -3.25 -20.26 22.83
C GLY A 260 -4.55 -20.84 22.26
N ARG A 261 -4.88 -22.07 22.67
CA ARG A 261 -6.25 -22.61 22.47
C ARG A 261 -7.27 -21.78 23.27
N GLY A 262 -8.44 -21.56 22.70
CA GLY A 262 -9.56 -20.90 23.39
C GLY A 262 -10.35 -21.89 24.25
N SER A 263 -11.07 -21.39 25.26
CA SER A 263 -11.85 -22.18 26.22
C SER A 263 -13.14 -22.81 25.66
N SER A 264 -13.46 -22.59 24.38
CA SER A 264 -14.61 -23.20 23.70
C SER A 264 -14.30 -23.40 22.22
N ASP A 265 -14.70 -24.53 21.64
CA ASP A 265 -14.60 -24.76 20.18
C ASP A 265 -15.45 -23.77 19.36
N ALA A 266 -16.43 -23.13 19.99
CA ALA A 266 -17.19 -22.04 19.41
C ALA A 266 -16.35 -20.77 19.18
N THR A 267 -15.18 -20.62 19.81
CA THR A 267 -14.29 -19.45 19.68
C THR A 267 -12.79 -19.79 19.59
N CYS A 268 -12.39 -21.07 19.66
CA CYS A 268 -10.98 -21.48 19.69
C CYS A 268 -10.29 -21.23 18.32
N PRO A 269 -9.25 -20.38 18.27
CA PRO A 269 -8.58 -20.05 17.01
C PRO A 269 -7.82 -21.24 16.42
N VAL A 270 -7.24 -22.10 17.27
CA VAL A 270 -6.50 -23.29 16.85
C VAL A 270 -7.43 -24.37 16.33
N ALA A 271 -8.55 -24.66 17.02
CA ALA A 271 -9.55 -25.63 16.53
C ALA A 271 -10.16 -25.19 15.19
N ALA A 272 -10.42 -23.90 14.99
CA ALA A 272 -10.88 -23.37 13.70
C ALA A 272 -9.82 -23.49 12.59
N LEU A 273 -8.53 -23.33 12.94
CA LEU A 273 -7.39 -23.53 12.04
C LEU A 273 -7.22 -25.00 11.64
N GLU A 274 -7.25 -25.92 12.61
CA GLU A 274 -7.16 -27.37 12.40
C GLU A 274 -8.35 -27.87 11.56
N ALA A 275 -9.57 -27.41 11.85
CA ALA A 275 -10.76 -27.73 11.06
C ALA A 275 -10.62 -27.25 9.61
N TRP A 276 -10.17 -26.01 9.38
CA TRP A 276 -9.91 -25.50 8.03
C TRP A 276 -8.88 -26.37 7.29
N ILE A 277 -7.72 -26.64 7.89
CA ILE A 277 -6.64 -27.45 7.29
C ILE A 277 -7.13 -28.87 6.94
N LYS A 278 -7.83 -29.52 7.88
CA LYS A 278 -8.37 -30.89 7.74
C LYS A 278 -9.42 -30.98 6.64
N PHE A 279 -10.45 -30.14 6.67
CA PHE A 279 -11.56 -30.23 5.71
C PHE A 279 -11.19 -29.72 4.32
N ALA A 280 -10.26 -28.74 4.21
CA ALA A 280 -9.71 -28.32 2.93
C ALA A 280 -8.54 -29.19 2.42
N ARG A 281 -8.16 -30.23 3.16
CA ARG A 281 -7.12 -31.23 2.80
C ARG A 281 -5.76 -30.59 2.47
N LEU A 282 -5.34 -29.60 3.25
CA LEU A 282 -4.13 -28.81 2.97
C LEU A 282 -2.87 -29.46 3.53
N ALA A 283 -1.94 -29.86 2.66
CA ALA A 283 -0.66 -30.50 3.05
C ALA A 283 0.57 -29.57 2.98
N LYS A 284 0.64 -28.67 1.99
CA LYS A 284 1.76 -27.72 1.78
C LYS A 284 1.33 -26.48 1.00
N GLY A 285 2.08 -25.38 1.11
CA GLY A 285 1.84 -24.11 0.44
C GLY A 285 0.97 -23.14 1.25
N PRO A 286 0.28 -22.18 0.60
CA PRO A 286 -0.47 -21.13 1.28
C PRO A 286 -1.52 -21.68 2.25
N LEU A 287 -1.64 -21.10 3.44
CA LEU A 287 -2.63 -21.51 4.43
C LEU A 287 -4.05 -21.11 4.01
N PHE A 288 -4.24 -19.86 3.57
CA PHE A 288 -5.54 -19.35 3.15
C PHE A 288 -5.62 -19.19 1.63
N ARG A 289 -6.55 -19.92 1.01
CA ARG A 289 -6.71 -20.03 -0.45
C ARG A 289 -8.08 -19.58 -0.93
N ARG A 290 -8.25 -19.47 -2.25
CA ARG A 290 -9.55 -19.16 -2.88
C ARG A 290 -10.48 -20.39 -2.83
N VAL A 291 -11.67 -20.22 -2.25
CA VAL A 291 -12.72 -21.26 -2.24
C VAL A 291 -13.76 -20.98 -3.34
N THR A 292 -13.87 -21.89 -4.30
CA THR A 292 -14.78 -21.86 -5.46
C THR A 292 -15.95 -22.84 -5.22
N GLY A 293 -16.60 -23.40 -6.25
CA GLY A 293 -17.59 -24.48 -6.06
C GLY A 293 -18.81 -24.17 -5.18
N ARG A 294 -19.29 -22.91 -5.18
CA ARG A 294 -20.27 -22.38 -4.19
C ARG A 294 -19.87 -22.56 -2.70
N GLY A 295 -18.60 -22.86 -2.40
CA GLY A 295 -18.09 -23.13 -1.05
C GLY A 295 -17.49 -24.54 -0.85
N LYS A 296 -17.40 -25.36 -1.90
CA LYS A 296 -16.98 -26.77 -1.83
C LYS A 296 -15.55 -27.08 -2.28
N ASP A 297 -14.98 -26.26 -3.16
CA ASP A 297 -13.69 -26.54 -3.81
C ASP A 297 -12.62 -25.51 -3.42
N VAL A 298 -11.35 -25.91 -3.32
CA VAL A 298 -10.24 -25.04 -2.89
C VAL A 298 -9.16 -25.00 -3.97
N GLY A 299 -8.90 -23.81 -4.51
CA GLY A 299 -7.83 -23.61 -5.50
C GLY A 299 -6.43 -23.64 -4.87
N PRO A 300 -5.36 -23.74 -5.68
CA PRO A 300 -3.99 -23.73 -5.19
C PRO A 300 -3.56 -22.35 -4.66
N ASP A 301 -4.12 -21.27 -5.21
CA ASP A 301 -3.58 -19.92 -5.07
C ASP A 301 -3.83 -19.28 -3.69
N ARG A 302 -2.83 -18.50 -3.25
CA ARG A 302 -2.93 -17.65 -2.05
C ARG A 302 -4.08 -16.65 -2.17
N LEU A 303 -4.82 -16.46 -1.08
CA LEU A 303 -5.89 -15.48 -1.01
C LEU A 303 -5.38 -14.03 -1.02
N ASN A 304 -6.00 -13.17 -1.83
CA ASN A 304 -5.70 -11.74 -1.90
C ASN A 304 -5.97 -11.05 -0.54
N ASP A 305 -5.05 -10.20 -0.06
CA ASP A 305 -5.15 -9.58 1.27
C ASP A 305 -6.34 -8.60 1.41
N GLN A 306 -6.92 -8.15 0.29
CA GLN A 306 -8.17 -7.39 0.27
C GLN A 306 -9.40 -8.23 0.66
N GLU A 307 -9.36 -9.55 0.51
CA GLU A 307 -10.46 -10.45 0.89
C GLU A 307 -10.70 -10.44 2.40
N VAL A 308 -9.65 -10.35 3.22
CA VAL A 308 -9.77 -10.17 4.69
C VAL A 308 -10.56 -8.91 5.02
N ALA A 309 -10.30 -7.81 4.29
CA ALA A 309 -10.99 -6.55 4.52
C ALA A 309 -12.45 -6.56 4.04
N ARG A 310 -12.75 -7.32 2.98
CA ARG A 310 -14.13 -7.60 2.52
C ARG A 310 -14.87 -8.49 3.52
N LEU A 311 -14.22 -9.55 4.01
CA LEU A 311 -14.75 -10.49 5.00
C LEU A 311 -15.16 -9.77 6.29
N VAL A 312 -14.24 -9.04 6.93
CA VAL A 312 -14.53 -8.29 8.17
C VAL A 312 -15.64 -7.27 7.97
N LYS A 313 -15.71 -6.59 6.82
CA LYS A 313 -16.84 -5.69 6.51
C LYS A 313 -18.15 -6.48 6.35
N LYS A 314 -18.17 -7.58 5.60
CA LYS A 314 -19.36 -8.39 5.36
C LYS A 314 -19.95 -8.93 6.66
N THR A 315 -19.14 -9.60 7.48
CA THR A 315 -19.63 -10.22 8.71
C THR A 315 -20.00 -9.17 9.76
N ALA A 316 -19.27 -8.06 9.88
CA ALA A 316 -19.67 -6.99 10.81
C ALA A 316 -20.97 -6.27 10.39
N LEU A 317 -21.24 -6.16 9.08
CA LEU A 317 -22.53 -5.66 8.61
C LEU A 317 -23.67 -6.64 8.89
N ALA A 318 -23.47 -7.92 8.57
CA ALA A 318 -24.46 -8.98 8.78
C ALA A 318 -24.76 -9.24 10.27
N ALA A 319 -23.78 -9.08 11.15
CA ALA A 319 -23.90 -9.28 12.60
C ALA A 319 -24.58 -8.11 13.35
N GLY A 320 -25.16 -7.14 12.65
CA GLY A 320 -25.83 -5.99 13.27
C GLY A 320 -24.92 -4.99 14.01
N ILE A 321 -23.59 -5.21 14.03
CA ILE A 321 -22.63 -4.38 14.77
C ILE A 321 -22.74 -2.91 14.36
N ARG A 322 -22.89 -2.03 15.36
CA ARG A 322 -23.21 -0.60 15.19
C ARG A 322 -24.49 -0.36 14.37
N GLY A 323 -25.55 -1.11 14.66
CA GLY A 323 -26.90 -0.94 14.09
C GLY A 323 -27.55 0.41 14.39
N ASP A 324 -26.97 1.21 15.29
CA ASP A 324 -27.29 2.61 15.53
C ASP A 324 -26.95 3.56 14.36
N LEU A 325 -26.27 3.07 13.31
CA LEU A 325 -25.76 3.87 12.20
C LEU A 325 -26.21 3.37 10.82
N PRO A 326 -26.31 4.26 9.81
CA PRO A 326 -26.53 3.86 8.42
C PRO A 326 -25.49 2.86 7.90
N GLU A 327 -25.89 1.91 7.06
CA GLU A 327 -25.01 0.84 6.56
C GLU A 327 -23.75 1.38 5.85
N ILE A 328 -23.87 2.52 5.16
CA ILE A 328 -22.75 3.20 4.51
C ILE A 328 -21.68 3.59 5.54
N GLU A 329 -22.08 4.12 6.70
CA GLU A 329 -21.16 4.53 7.77
C GLU A 329 -20.57 3.33 8.53
N ARG A 330 -21.40 2.35 8.87
CA ARG A 330 -20.94 1.05 9.41
C ARG A 330 -19.88 0.44 8.49
N GLY A 331 -20.16 0.46 7.19
CA GLY A 331 -19.29 0.03 6.11
C GLY A 331 -18.04 0.89 5.85
N LEU A 332 -17.89 2.02 6.55
CA LEU A 332 -16.66 2.84 6.60
C LEU A 332 -15.90 2.67 7.93
N LYS A 333 -16.56 2.26 9.01
CA LYS A 333 -15.96 2.03 10.35
C LYS A 333 -15.10 0.78 10.43
N PHE A 334 -15.50 -0.32 9.79
CA PHE A 334 -14.81 -1.61 9.88
C PHE A 334 -13.87 -1.88 8.69
N ALA A 335 -12.84 -2.71 8.92
CA ALA A 335 -11.93 -3.30 7.92
C ALA A 335 -11.00 -4.32 8.61
N GLY A 336 -10.11 -5.00 7.87
CA GLY A 336 -9.13 -5.95 8.43
C GLY A 336 -8.12 -5.39 9.46
N HIS A 337 -8.16 -4.09 9.79
CA HIS A 337 -7.41 -3.52 10.91
C HIS A 337 -8.20 -3.55 12.23
N SER A 338 -9.53 -3.71 12.17
CA SER A 338 -10.44 -3.74 13.32
C SER A 338 -10.22 -4.94 14.24
N LEU A 339 -9.82 -6.11 13.70
CA LEU A 339 -9.47 -7.30 14.48
C LEU A 339 -8.26 -7.02 15.38
N ARG A 340 -7.20 -6.43 14.81
CA ARG A 340 -5.99 -6.01 15.51
C ARG A 340 -6.25 -4.92 16.54
N ALA A 341 -7.11 -3.94 16.20
CA ALA A 341 -7.54 -2.92 17.14
C ALA A 341 -8.36 -3.52 18.31
N GLY A 342 -9.13 -4.57 18.03
CA GLY A 342 -9.82 -5.41 19.00
C GLY A 342 -8.90 -5.96 20.08
N LEU A 343 -8.00 -6.87 19.71
CA LEU A 343 -7.02 -7.47 20.64
C LEU A 343 -6.22 -6.39 21.39
N ALA A 344 -5.79 -5.33 20.70
CA ALA A 344 -5.02 -4.23 21.28
C ALA A 344 -5.82 -3.36 22.29
N SER A 345 -7.14 -3.47 22.32
CA SER A 345 -8.02 -2.78 23.27
C SER A 345 -8.63 -3.72 24.32
N SER A 346 -8.81 -5.02 24.03
CA SER A 346 -9.42 -6.00 24.95
C SER A 346 -8.41 -6.79 25.78
N ALA A 347 -7.12 -6.78 25.45
CA ALA A 347 -6.11 -7.52 26.22
C ALA A 347 -5.75 -6.80 27.54
N GLU A 348 -6.12 -7.41 28.67
CA GLU A 348 -5.76 -6.95 30.01
C GLU A 348 -4.35 -7.43 30.42
N VAL A 349 -3.35 -7.13 29.58
CA VAL A 349 -1.94 -7.47 29.82
C VAL A 349 -1.04 -6.24 29.70
N ASP A 350 0.18 -6.33 30.23
CA ASP A 350 1.16 -5.24 30.21
C ASP A 350 1.50 -4.78 28.77
N GLU A 351 1.78 -3.48 28.63
CA GLU A 351 2.09 -2.84 27.35
C GLU A 351 3.23 -3.54 26.59
N ARG A 352 4.23 -4.09 27.29
CA ARG A 352 5.36 -4.81 26.67
C ARG A 352 4.91 -6.09 25.95
N TYR A 353 3.97 -6.83 26.52
CA TYR A 353 3.43 -8.05 25.87
C TYR A 353 2.55 -7.71 24.68
N VAL A 354 1.70 -6.68 24.81
CA VAL A 354 0.94 -6.14 23.65
C VAL A 354 1.89 -5.65 22.55
N GLN A 355 3.00 -4.99 22.91
CA GLN A 355 4.00 -4.54 21.93
C GLN A 355 4.71 -5.71 21.23
N LYS A 356 5.09 -6.79 21.93
CA LYS A 356 5.64 -8.02 21.32
C LYS A 356 4.64 -8.64 20.35
N GLN A 357 3.46 -9.01 20.86
CA GLN A 357 2.41 -9.73 20.12
C GLN A 357 1.96 -8.97 18.87
N LEU A 358 1.96 -7.64 18.91
CA LEU A 358 1.60 -6.80 17.77
C LEU A 358 2.78 -6.43 16.86
N GLY A 359 4.03 -6.56 17.32
CA GLY A 359 5.19 -6.07 16.57
C GLY A 359 5.15 -4.55 16.35
N HIS A 360 4.96 -3.79 17.43
CA HIS A 360 5.07 -2.33 17.40
C HIS A 360 6.52 -1.88 17.64
N ALA A 361 6.99 -0.94 16.81
CA ALA A 361 8.36 -0.41 16.89
C ALA A 361 8.58 0.57 18.07
N SER A 362 7.51 0.99 18.76
CA SER A 362 7.56 1.86 19.95
C SER A 362 6.32 1.66 20.81
N ALA A 363 6.43 1.95 22.10
CA ALA A 363 5.30 1.96 23.04
C ALA A 363 4.21 2.97 22.58
N GLU A 364 4.60 4.13 22.07
CA GLU A 364 3.68 5.16 21.55
C GLU A 364 2.69 4.60 20.50
N MET A 365 3.12 3.64 19.68
CA MET A 365 2.24 2.94 18.73
C MET A 365 1.23 1.98 19.41
N THR A 366 1.54 1.44 20.59
CA THR A 366 0.62 0.65 21.42
C THR A 366 -0.35 1.54 22.20
N ARG A 367 0.12 2.65 22.80
CA ARG A 367 -0.73 3.61 23.54
C ARG A 367 -1.88 4.18 22.69
N ARG A 368 -1.70 4.25 21.36
CA ARG A 368 -2.75 4.67 20.40
C ARG A 368 -4.03 3.81 20.47
N TYR A 369 -3.97 2.57 20.94
CA TYR A 369 -5.14 1.70 21.16
C TYR A 369 -5.66 1.78 22.60
N GLN A 370 -4.75 1.86 23.59
CA GLN A 370 -5.09 2.01 25.02
C GLN A 370 -5.84 3.33 25.33
N ARG A 371 -5.65 4.39 24.52
CA ARG A 371 -6.39 5.67 24.58
C ARG A 371 -7.94 5.58 24.48
N ARG A 372 -8.50 4.40 24.19
CA ARG A 372 -9.94 4.11 24.37
C ARG A 372 -10.26 3.58 25.77
N ARG A 373 -9.49 2.61 26.26
CA ARG A 373 -9.66 1.94 27.57
C ARG A 373 -9.46 2.91 28.74
N ASP A 374 -8.37 3.68 28.72
CA ASP A 374 -7.91 4.41 29.91
C ASP A 374 -8.44 5.85 30.00
N ARG A 375 -9.26 6.29 29.01
CA ARG A 375 -9.67 7.69 28.78
C ARG A 375 -10.27 8.42 29.99
N PHE A 376 -10.93 7.69 30.90
CA PHE A 376 -11.43 8.21 32.17
C PHE A 376 -10.97 7.38 33.38
N ARG A 377 -10.15 6.34 33.16
CA ARG A 377 -9.64 5.44 34.20
C ARG A 377 -8.36 5.95 34.84
N VAL A 378 -7.54 6.67 34.07
CA VAL A 378 -6.39 7.46 34.55
C VAL A 378 -6.57 8.89 34.04
N ASN A 379 -7.30 9.70 34.79
CA ASN A 379 -7.63 11.08 34.44
C ASN A 379 -6.96 12.06 35.44
N LEU A 380 -6.18 13.02 34.92
CA LEU A 380 -5.51 14.01 35.77
C LEU A 380 -6.49 14.93 36.52
N THR A 381 -7.69 15.22 36.00
CA THR A 381 -8.65 16.04 36.77
C THR A 381 -9.07 15.29 38.03
N LYS A 382 -9.55 14.05 37.87
CA LYS A 382 -9.94 13.19 38.99
C LYS A 382 -8.79 12.90 39.96
N ALA A 383 -7.55 12.81 39.48
CA ALA A 383 -6.36 12.67 40.32
C ALA A 383 -5.94 13.97 41.04
N ALA A 384 -6.36 15.13 40.53
CA ALA A 384 -6.19 16.45 41.15
C ALA A 384 -7.42 16.90 41.96
N GLY A 385 -8.45 16.06 42.11
CA GLY A 385 -9.68 16.38 42.84
C GLY A 385 -10.72 17.21 42.07
N LEU A 386 -10.66 17.21 40.73
CA LEU A 386 -11.54 17.94 39.80
C LEU A 386 -12.41 17.02 38.92
#